data_AF-A0A5C8SY23-F1
#
_entry.id   AF-A0A5C8SY23-F1
#
_cell.length_a   1.000
_cell.length_b   1.000
_cell.length_c   1.000
_cell.angle_alpha   90.00
_cell.angle_beta   90.00
_cell.angle_gamma   90.00
#
_symmetry.space_group_name_H-M   'P 1'
#
loop_
_entity.id
_entity.type
_entity.pdbx_description
1 polymer ?
#
loop_
_entity_poly.entity_id
_entity_poly.type
_entity_poly.pdbx_seq_one_letter_code
_entity_poly.pdbx_strand_id
1 'polypeptide(L)'
;MAGFDHILNWRLLSGSHPFPGPDGGTCINEAALVAAGLPYRAIRSSDDCPPCFSRPLAAYALGLNDAMPDAERHRLMAFVLRLSGSADLPAVEIERTVFLALASIRRLLPPLLEKAGLVDLAVLCAAAGDIDEALAAARSAAWQGGARAQAASGRQAWIAGALAAAVSRTATAAIRAADDPRCAAEIAEGAAAFVPGAWSLAVDILDDALGIGRQAPDVDLIAARGRLDAARAVAHA
;
A
#
# COMPACT_ATOMS: atom_id res chain seq x y z
N MET A 1 25.55 2.86 -7.62
CA MET A 1 24.99 2.08 -6.50
C MET A 1 25.29 2.67 -5.11
N ALA A 2 26.45 3.29 -4.84
CA ALA A 2 26.79 3.85 -3.51
C ALA A 2 25.96 5.06 -3.00
N GLY A 3 25.05 5.62 -3.82
CA GLY A 3 24.21 6.75 -3.41
C GLY A 3 22.91 6.34 -2.70
N PHE A 4 22.39 5.15 -3.02
CA PHE A 4 21.14 4.65 -2.46
C PHE A 4 21.31 4.22 -1.00
N ASP A 5 22.46 3.64 -0.64
CA ASP A 5 22.74 3.02 0.66
C ASP A 5 22.57 3.96 1.87
N HIS A 6 22.51 5.27 1.67
CA HIS A 6 22.37 6.25 2.75
C HIS A 6 21.01 6.98 2.80
N ILE A 7 20.26 7.02 1.69
CA ILE A 7 18.81 7.27 1.76
C ILE A 7 18.16 6.20 2.65
N LEU A 8 18.75 5.00 2.73
CA LEU A 8 18.33 3.91 3.61
C LEU A 8 18.41 4.22 5.13
N ASN A 9 19.10 5.29 5.55
CA ASN A 9 19.15 5.65 6.97
C ASN A 9 17.94 6.50 7.43
N TRP A 10 17.06 6.88 6.51
CA TRP A 10 15.78 7.49 6.87
C TRP A 10 14.80 6.41 7.33
N ARG A 11 14.26 6.57 8.54
CA ARG A 11 13.29 5.63 9.09
C ARG A 11 11.89 6.04 8.69
N LEU A 12 11.16 5.15 8.02
CA LEU A 12 9.73 5.33 7.81
C LEU A 12 8.95 4.95 9.08
N LEU A 13 8.05 5.84 9.50
CA LEU A 13 7.18 5.67 10.66
C LEU A 13 5.72 5.55 10.20
N SER A 14 4.92 4.78 10.95
CA SER A 14 3.47 4.67 10.74
C SER A 14 2.75 5.91 11.25
N GLY A 15 1.78 6.43 10.50
CA GLY A 15 1.05 7.64 10.84
C GLY A 15 1.79 8.96 10.55
N SER A 16 1.11 10.08 10.83
CA SER A 16 1.64 11.44 10.61
C SER A 16 2.39 11.98 11.83
N HIS A 17 3.45 12.77 11.62
CA HIS A 17 4.28 13.29 12.71
C HIS A 17 4.49 14.81 12.64
N PRO A 18 4.56 15.54 13.79
CA PRO A 18 5.11 16.89 13.84
C PRO A 18 6.55 16.91 13.29
N PHE A 19 6.97 17.98 12.62
CA PHE A 19 8.32 18.03 12.03
C PHE A 19 9.41 18.35 13.05
N PRO A 20 10.57 17.69 12.95
CA PRO A 20 10.75 16.34 12.39
C PRO A 20 10.14 15.30 13.34
N GLY A 21 9.68 14.16 12.81
CA GLY A 21 9.20 13.07 13.66
C GLY A 21 10.34 12.51 14.52
N PRO A 22 10.03 11.70 15.55
CA PRO A 22 11.05 11.15 16.44
C PRO A 22 12.14 10.42 15.63
N ASP A 23 13.40 10.66 16.00
CA ASP A 23 14.61 10.15 15.32
C ASP A 23 14.80 10.60 13.85
N GLY A 24 14.08 11.64 13.42
CA GLY A 24 14.12 12.11 12.03
C GLY A 24 13.34 11.22 11.06
N GLY A 25 12.41 10.39 11.56
CA GLY A 25 11.54 9.55 10.75
C GLY A 25 10.18 10.21 10.44
N THR A 26 9.57 9.85 9.31
CA THR A 26 8.27 10.37 8.86
C THR A 26 7.50 9.28 8.10
N CYS A 27 6.24 9.53 7.70
CA CYS A 27 5.58 8.64 6.74
C CYS A 27 6.23 8.74 5.35
N ILE A 28 5.94 7.79 4.45
CA ILE A 28 6.50 7.77 3.10
C ILE A 28 6.23 9.05 2.30
N ASN A 29 5.02 9.62 2.39
CA ASN A 29 4.65 10.82 1.66
C ASN A 29 5.39 12.06 2.19
N GLU A 30 5.53 12.16 3.52
CA GLU A 30 6.33 13.20 4.18
C GLU A 30 7.82 13.08 3.79
N ALA A 31 8.36 11.86 3.72
CA ALA A 31 9.72 11.62 3.27
C ALA A 31 9.93 12.08 1.82
N ALA A 32 8.93 11.85 0.95
CA ALA A 32 8.93 12.33 -0.43
C ALA A 32 8.89 13.86 -0.53
N LEU A 33 8.20 14.56 0.39
CA LEU A 33 8.28 16.03 0.46
C LEU A 33 9.70 16.51 0.72
N VAL A 34 10.33 15.96 1.78
CA VAL A 34 11.68 16.34 2.20
C VAL A 34 12.68 16.04 1.08
N ALA A 35 12.62 14.85 0.50
CA ALA A 35 13.51 14.45 -0.58
C ALA A 35 13.37 15.35 -1.82
N ALA A 36 12.14 15.75 -2.16
CA ALA A 36 11.87 16.68 -3.26
C ALA A 36 12.21 18.14 -2.95
N GLY A 37 12.54 18.48 -1.70
CA GLY A 37 12.79 19.86 -1.27
C GLY A 37 11.53 20.71 -1.22
N LEU A 38 10.37 20.08 -1.05
CA LEU A 38 9.10 20.77 -0.88
C LEU A 38 8.92 21.23 0.57
N PRO A 39 8.13 22.29 0.84
CA PRO A 39 7.81 22.68 2.20
C PRO A 39 7.19 21.51 2.98
N TYR A 40 7.74 21.21 4.14
CA TYR A 40 7.22 20.16 4.99
C TYR A 40 5.81 20.49 5.47
N ARG A 41 4.95 19.47 5.50
CA ARG A 41 3.67 19.48 6.21
C ARG A 41 3.34 18.05 6.65
N ALA A 42 2.59 17.92 7.74
CA ALA A 42 2.06 16.62 8.14
C ALA A 42 1.07 16.12 7.08
N ILE A 43 1.16 14.83 6.73
CA ILE A 43 0.29 14.17 5.76
C ILE A 43 -0.55 13.12 6.48
N ARG A 44 -1.85 13.37 6.63
CA ARG A 44 -2.81 12.45 7.29
C ARG A 44 -3.64 11.67 6.28
N SER A 45 -3.87 12.24 5.11
CA SER A 45 -4.47 11.56 3.96
C SER A 45 -3.74 11.96 2.68
N SER A 46 -4.02 11.25 1.59
CA SER A 46 -3.54 11.62 0.26
C SER A 46 -3.99 13.02 -0.16
N ASP A 47 -5.05 13.60 0.42
CA ASP A 47 -5.51 14.97 0.14
C ASP A 47 -4.58 16.05 0.69
N ASP A 48 -3.81 15.74 1.73
CA ASP A 48 -2.81 16.66 2.27
C ASP A 48 -1.59 16.82 1.36
N CYS A 49 -1.38 15.89 0.41
CA CYS A 49 -0.24 15.94 -0.49
C CYS A 49 -0.28 17.18 -1.42
N PRO A 50 0.88 17.71 -1.83
CA PRO A 50 0.95 18.74 -2.86
C PRO A 50 0.34 18.28 -4.19
N PRO A 51 -0.13 19.19 -5.06
CA PRO A 51 -0.74 18.83 -6.35
C PRO A 51 0.15 18.05 -7.30
N CYS A 52 1.47 18.06 -7.11
CA CYS A 52 2.40 17.27 -7.92
C CYS A 52 2.43 15.77 -7.55
N PHE A 53 1.71 15.34 -6.50
CA PHE A 53 1.59 13.93 -6.11
C PHE A 53 0.32 13.33 -6.71
N SER A 54 0.45 12.17 -7.35
CA SER A 54 -0.70 11.35 -7.70
C SER A 54 -1.44 10.95 -6.42
N ARG A 55 -2.73 11.33 -6.33
CA ARG A 55 -3.58 10.99 -5.18
C ARG A 55 -3.72 9.48 -4.97
N PRO A 56 -3.99 8.64 -6.00
CA PRO A 56 -4.08 7.20 -5.79
C PRO A 56 -2.78 6.56 -5.35
N LEU A 57 -1.64 6.93 -5.96
CA LEU A 57 -0.34 6.40 -5.56
C LEU A 57 0.04 6.81 -4.14
N ALA A 58 -0.19 8.08 -3.78
CA ALA A 58 0.06 8.58 -2.43
C ALA A 58 -0.84 7.90 -1.37
N ALA A 59 -2.10 7.60 -1.71
CA ALA A 59 -3.02 6.93 -0.78
C ALA A 59 -2.65 5.45 -0.57
N TYR A 60 -2.32 4.73 -1.65
CA TYR A 60 -1.86 3.35 -1.56
C TYR A 60 -0.55 3.24 -0.79
N ALA A 61 0.44 4.08 -1.13
CA ALA A 61 1.72 4.13 -0.45
C ALA A 61 1.59 4.44 1.04
N LEU A 62 0.72 5.40 1.41
CA LEU A 62 0.43 5.70 2.81
C LEU A 62 -0.23 4.52 3.53
N GLY A 63 -1.19 3.85 2.89
CA GLY A 63 -1.81 2.63 3.42
C GLY A 63 -0.79 1.53 3.70
N LEU A 64 0.12 1.27 2.76
CA LEU A 64 1.21 0.31 2.97
C LEU A 64 2.16 0.75 4.08
N ASN A 65 2.54 2.01 4.11
CA ASN A 65 3.42 2.56 5.15
C ASN A 65 2.84 2.34 6.55
N ASP A 66 1.55 2.61 6.72
CA ASP A 66 0.89 2.51 8.01
C ASP A 66 0.70 1.06 8.47
N ALA A 67 0.45 0.15 7.53
CA ALA A 67 0.15 -1.26 7.81
C ALA A 67 1.39 -2.17 7.88
N MET A 68 2.46 -1.87 7.14
CA MET A 68 3.67 -2.69 7.13
C MET A 68 4.35 -2.70 8.50
N PRO A 69 4.80 -3.86 9.01
CA PRO A 69 5.69 -3.90 10.18
C PRO A 69 7.04 -3.24 9.85
N ASP A 70 7.76 -2.80 10.88
CA ASP A 70 9.03 -2.07 10.72
C ASP A 70 10.05 -2.79 9.83
N ALA A 71 10.13 -4.13 9.94
CA ALA A 71 11.04 -4.96 9.13
C ALA A 71 10.72 -4.93 7.62
N GLU A 72 9.48 -4.64 7.24
CA GLU A 72 9.02 -4.62 5.85
C GLU A 72 8.91 -3.20 5.29
N ARG A 73 8.56 -2.22 6.16
CA ARG A 73 8.29 -0.83 5.76
C ARG A 73 9.47 -0.18 5.04
N HIS A 74 10.70 -0.57 5.37
CA HIS A 74 11.90 0.00 4.75
C HIS A 74 11.95 -0.20 3.22
N ARG A 75 11.29 -1.24 2.68
CA ARG A 75 11.16 -1.47 1.23
C ARG A 75 10.56 -0.26 0.51
N LEU A 76 9.71 0.49 1.19
CA LEU A 76 9.03 1.66 0.62
C LEU A 76 9.98 2.83 0.34
N MET A 77 11.20 2.83 0.88
CA MET A 77 12.22 3.84 0.57
C MET A 77 12.56 3.90 -0.92
N ALA A 78 12.39 2.79 -1.65
CA ALA A 78 12.57 2.72 -3.09
C ALA A 78 11.63 3.66 -3.88
N PHE A 79 10.53 4.10 -3.27
CA PHE A 79 9.51 4.93 -3.93
C PHE A 79 9.54 6.41 -3.50
N VAL A 80 10.32 6.76 -2.47
CA VAL A 80 10.34 8.14 -1.92
C VAL A 80 10.62 9.19 -2.99
N LEU A 81 11.50 8.89 -3.94
CA LEU A 81 11.86 9.80 -5.03
C LEU A 81 10.89 9.76 -6.22
N ARG A 82 9.96 8.81 -6.23
CA ARG A 82 9.05 8.55 -7.36
C ARG A 82 7.63 9.07 -7.13
N LEU A 83 7.31 9.51 -5.91
CA LEU A 83 5.99 10.03 -5.56
C LEU A 83 5.83 11.52 -5.92
N SER A 84 6.86 12.34 -5.66
CA SER A 84 6.80 13.78 -5.99
C SER A 84 6.95 13.99 -7.50
N GLY A 85 5.96 14.63 -8.12
CA GLY A 85 5.93 14.82 -9.58
C GLY A 85 5.22 13.69 -10.35
N SER A 86 4.62 12.73 -9.65
CA SER A 86 3.85 11.63 -10.26
C SER A 86 2.44 11.99 -10.70
N ALA A 87 1.89 13.14 -10.27
CA ALA A 87 0.52 13.54 -10.60
C ALA A 87 0.32 13.68 -12.11
N ASP A 88 -0.82 13.18 -12.59
CA ASP A 88 -1.18 13.21 -13.99
C ASP A 88 -2.64 13.66 -14.20
N LEU A 89 -3.10 13.57 -15.45
CA LEU A 89 -4.46 13.88 -15.86
C LEU A 89 -5.48 12.97 -15.14
N PRO A 90 -6.71 13.45 -14.88
CA PRO A 90 -7.72 12.67 -14.17
C PRO A 90 -7.98 11.27 -14.74
N ALA A 91 -7.93 11.10 -16.06
CA ALA A 91 -8.12 9.79 -16.70
C ALA A 91 -7.03 8.77 -16.29
N VAL A 92 -5.78 9.21 -16.18
CA VAL A 92 -4.65 8.37 -15.73
C VAL A 92 -4.79 8.05 -14.24
N GLU A 93 -5.25 9.00 -13.42
CA GLU A 93 -5.48 8.74 -11.99
C GLU A 93 -6.62 7.75 -11.76
N ILE A 94 -7.66 7.77 -12.60
CA ILE A 94 -8.72 6.73 -12.61
C ILE A 94 -8.12 5.38 -12.99
N GLU A 95 -7.31 5.33 -14.05
CA GLU A 95 -6.63 4.10 -14.48
C GLU A 95 -5.75 3.50 -13.36
N ARG A 96 -4.98 4.34 -12.65
CA ARG A 96 -4.18 3.93 -11.50
C ARG A 96 -5.05 3.37 -10.37
N THR A 97 -6.16 4.01 -10.03
CA THR A 97 -7.10 3.51 -9.01
C THR A 97 -7.63 2.13 -9.37
N VAL A 98 -8.12 1.97 -10.60
CA VAL A 98 -8.64 0.69 -11.11
C VAL A 98 -7.55 -0.37 -11.12
N PHE A 99 -6.34 -0.02 -11.57
CA PHE A 99 -5.20 -0.93 -11.58
C PHE A 99 -4.83 -1.41 -10.18
N LEU A 100 -4.69 -0.50 -9.21
CA LEU A 100 -4.35 -0.84 -7.82
C LEU A 100 -5.38 -1.81 -7.22
N ALA A 101 -6.68 -1.55 -7.43
CA ALA A 101 -7.75 -2.41 -6.95
C ALA A 101 -7.71 -3.80 -7.62
N LEU A 102 -7.66 -3.83 -8.96
CA LEU A 102 -7.67 -5.06 -9.74
C LEU A 102 -6.43 -5.91 -9.46
N ALA A 103 -5.24 -5.31 -9.44
CA ALA A 103 -4.00 -6.01 -9.18
C ALA A 103 -3.94 -6.55 -7.75
N SER A 104 -4.39 -5.78 -6.74
CA SER A 104 -4.49 -6.29 -5.38
C SER A 104 -5.46 -7.46 -5.27
N ILE A 105 -6.63 -7.42 -5.92
CA ILE A 105 -7.56 -8.56 -5.95
C ILE A 105 -6.91 -9.77 -6.61
N ARG A 106 -6.30 -9.61 -7.78
CA ARG A 106 -5.75 -10.72 -8.57
C ARG A 106 -4.51 -11.36 -7.98
N ARG A 107 -3.74 -10.62 -7.16
CA ARG A 107 -2.45 -11.08 -6.65
C ARG A 107 -2.46 -11.42 -5.16
N LEU A 108 -3.27 -10.74 -4.35
CA LEU A 108 -3.25 -10.89 -2.88
C LEU A 108 -4.39 -11.77 -2.34
N LEU A 109 -5.59 -11.73 -2.94
CA LEU A 109 -6.71 -12.57 -2.48
C LEU A 109 -6.53 -14.07 -2.79
N PRO A 110 -6.06 -14.51 -3.98
CA PRO A 110 -5.97 -15.92 -4.30
C PRO A 110 -5.18 -16.76 -3.29
N PRO A 111 -3.95 -16.41 -2.89
CA PRO A 111 -3.21 -17.24 -1.92
C PRO A 111 -3.88 -17.30 -0.54
N LEU A 112 -4.60 -16.25 -0.13
CA LEU A 112 -5.37 -16.25 1.12
C LEU A 112 -6.60 -17.18 1.01
N LEU A 113 -7.29 -17.13 -0.12
CA LEU A 113 -8.45 -17.98 -0.43
C LEU A 113 -8.07 -19.46 -0.54
N GLU A 114 -6.94 -19.77 -1.18
CA GLU A 114 -6.39 -21.13 -1.25
C GLU A 114 -6.13 -21.70 0.14
N LYS A 115 -5.46 -20.93 1.02
CA LYS A 115 -5.23 -21.33 2.42
C LYS A 115 -6.54 -21.58 3.17
N ALA A 116 -7.57 -20.80 2.88
CA ALA A 116 -8.90 -20.97 3.48
C ALA A 116 -9.73 -22.10 2.84
N GLY A 117 -9.20 -22.82 1.85
CA GLY A 117 -9.90 -23.88 1.12
C GLY A 117 -11.05 -23.35 0.27
N LEU A 118 -10.90 -22.16 -0.31
CA LEU A 118 -11.84 -21.49 -1.22
C LEU A 118 -11.23 -21.40 -2.64
N VAL A 119 -10.77 -22.54 -3.16
CA VAL A 119 -9.96 -22.63 -4.39
C VAL A 119 -10.68 -22.08 -5.62
N ASP A 120 -11.97 -22.36 -5.79
CA ASP A 120 -12.73 -21.84 -6.94
C ASP A 120 -12.79 -20.31 -6.95
N LEU A 121 -12.94 -19.70 -5.77
CA LEU A 121 -12.90 -18.24 -5.65
C LEU A 121 -11.50 -17.68 -5.88
N ALA A 122 -10.46 -18.41 -5.47
CA ALA A 122 -9.07 -18.01 -5.75
C ALA A 122 -8.82 -17.95 -7.27
N VAL A 123 -9.29 -18.95 -8.02
CA VAL A 123 -9.21 -18.99 -9.49
C VAL A 123 -9.97 -17.82 -10.10
N LEU A 124 -11.21 -17.55 -9.65
CA LEU A 124 -12.00 -16.42 -10.15
C LEU A 124 -11.32 -15.07 -9.88
N CYS A 125 -10.80 -14.86 -8.67
CA CYS A 125 -10.06 -13.65 -8.33
C CYS A 125 -8.80 -13.48 -9.21
N ALA A 126 -8.02 -14.54 -9.43
CA ALA A 126 -6.79 -14.47 -10.23
C ALA A 126 -7.07 -14.23 -11.72
N ALA A 127 -8.13 -14.84 -12.24
CA ALA A 127 -8.50 -14.81 -13.66
C ALA A 127 -9.32 -13.60 -14.09
N ALA A 128 -9.80 -12.77 -13.14
CA ALA A 128 -10.58 -11.58 -13.44
C ALA A 128 -9.90 -10.68 -14.49
N GLY A 129 -10.59 -10.46 -15.61
CA GLY A 129 -10.11 -9.64 -16.72
C GLY A 129 -10.29 -8.15 -16.48
N ASP A 130 -11.31 -7.78 -15.70
CA ASP A 130 -11.64 -6.41 -15.35
C ASP A 130 -12.04 -6.26 -13.88
N ILE A 131 -12.32 -5.01 -13.48
CA ILE A 131 -12.67 -4.68 -12.10
C ILE A 131 -14.05 -5.23 -11.69
N ASP A 132 -15.01 -5.36 -12.61
CA ASP A 132 -16.36 -5.83 -12.28
C ASP A 132 -16.34 -7.34 -11.95
N GLU A 133 -15.62 -8.13 -12.74
CA GLU A 133 -15.35 -9.54 -12.48
C GLU A 133 -14.61 -9.73 -11.15
N ALA A 134 -13.57 -8.93 -10.92
CA ALA A 134 -12.77 -8.96 -9.69
C ALA A 134 -13.64 -8.65 -8.45
N LEU A 135 -14.48 -7.62 -8.52
CA LEU A 135 -15.38 -7.23 -7.44
C LEU A 135 -16.48 -8.28 -7.20
N ALA A 136 -16.97 -8.95 -8.25
CA ALA A 136 -17.94 -10.05 -8.10
C ALA A 136 -17.33 -11.24 -7.35
N ALA A 137 -16.09 -11.62 -7.67
CA ALA A 137 -15.34 -12.64 -6.96
C ALA A 137 -15.07 -12.23 -5.50
N ALA A 138 -14.65 -10.98 -5.27
CA ALA A 138 -14.42 -10.43 -3.93
C ALA A 138 -15.70 -10.42 -3.07
N ARG A 139 -16.86 -10.03 -3.62
CA ARG A 139 -18.15 -10.11 -2.90
C ARG A 139 -18.49 -11.54 -2.48
N SER A 140 -18.25 -12.50 -3.36
CA SER A 140 -18.46 -13.93 -3.07
C SER A 140 -17.51 -14.42 -1.97
N ALA A 141 -16.24 -14.01 -2.01
CA ALA A 141 -15.25 -14.30 -0.97
C ALA A 141 -15.61 -13.68 0.38
N ALA A 142 -16.07 -12.41 0.40
CA ALA A 142 -16.46 -11.72 1.60
C ALA A 142 -17.60 -12.46 2.33
N TRP A 143 -18.63 -12.85 1.58
CA TRP A 143 -19.78 -13.62 2.08
C TRP A 143 -19.36 -15.01 2.59
N GLN A 144 -18.66 -15.80 1.76
CA GLN A 144 -18.27 -17.15 2.15
C GLN A 144 -17.29 -17.18 3.33
N GLY A 145 -16.35 -16.23 3.39
CA GLY A 145 -15.45 -16.05 4.52
C GLY A 145 -16.23 -15.77 5.81
N GLY A 146 -17.21 -14.86 5.77
CA GLY A 146 -18.06 -14.52 6.92
C GLY A 146 -18.88 -15.71 7.42
N ALA A 147 -19.53 -16.43 6.50
CA ALA A 147 -20.30 -17.63 6.82
C ALA A 147 -19.42 -18.73 7.45
N ARG A 148 -18.22 -18.97 6.90
CA ARG A 148 -17.27 -19.94 7.45
C ARG A 148 -16.72 -19.53 8.81
N ALA A 149 -16.45 -18.24 9.02
CA ALA A 149 -16.00 -17.71 10.31
C ALA A 149 -17.07 -17.93 11.40
N GLN A 150 -18.33 -17.63 11.10
CA GLN A 150 -19.46 -17.85 12.00
C GLN A 150 -19.62 -19.34 12.36
N ALA A 151 -19.56 -20.22 11.35
CA ALA A 151 -19.67 -21.66 11.57
C ALA A 151 -18.50 -22.23 12.39
N ALA A 152 -17.28 -21.72 12.17
CA ALA A 152 -16.10 -22.11 12.94
C ALA A 152 -16.19 -21.66 14.40
N SER A 153 -16.72 -20.47 14.67
CA SER A 153 -16.99 -19.97 16.02
C SER A 153 -17.96 -20.90 16.78
N GLY A 154 -19.05 -21.32 16.13
CA GLY A 154 -20.00 -22.28 16.71
C GLY A 154 -19.39 -23.64 17.05
N ARG A 155 -18.28 -24.02 16.41
CA ARG A 155 -17.53 -25.26 16.68
C ARG A 155 -16.25 -25.03 17.51
N GLN A 156 -16.03 -23.81 18.01
CA GLN A 156 -14.82 -23.42 18.73
C GLN A 156 -13.51 -23.69 17.95
N ALA A 157 -13.57 -23.68 16.62
CA ALA A 157 -12.43 -23.90 15.73
C ALA A 157 -11.70 -22.58 15.47
N TRP A 158 -11.03 -22.03 16.49
CA TRP A 158 -10.50 -20.67 16.51
C TRP A 158 -9.57 -20.31 15.34
N ILE A 159 -8.63 -21.19 15.00
CA ILE A 159 -7.66 -20.94 13.91
C ILE A 159 -8.37 -20.86 12.56
N ALA A 160 -9.25 -21.82 12.28
CA ALA A 160 -10.04 -21.82 11.05
C ALA A 160 -10.99 -20.60 10.99
N GLY A 161 -11.57 -20.21 12.13
CA GLY A 161 -12.39 -19.00 12.25
C GLY A 161 -11.60 -17.72 11.98
N ALA A 162 -10.37 -17.61 12.49
CA ALA A 162 -9.50 -16.46 12.26
C ALA A 162 -9.12 -16.31 10.79
N LEU A 163 -8.76 -17.41 10.12
CA LEU A 163 -8.44 -17.41 8.68
C LEU A 163 -9.67 -17.04 7.83
N ALA A 164 -10.84 -17.62 8.12
CA ALA A 164 -12.08 -17.30 7.41
C ALA A 164 -12.51 -15.83 7.63
N ALA A 165 -12.33 -15.31 8.84
CA ALA A 165 -12.60 -13.91 9.14
C ALA A 165 -11.61 -12.97 8.42
N ALA A 166 -10.35 -13.38 8.28
CA ALA A 166 -9.37 -12.65 7.48
C ALA A 166 -9.78 -12.60 6.01
N VAL A 167 -10.21 -13.72 5.41
CA VAL A 167 -10.79 -13.72 4.05
C VAL A 167 -11.92 -12.71 3.94
N SER A 168 -12.88 -12.73 4.88
CA SER A 168 -14.05 -11.85 4.82
C SER A 168 -13.68 -10.36 4.85
N ARG A 169 -12.81 -9.96 5.80
CA ARG A 169 -12.35 -8.57 5.94
C ARG A 169 -11.51 -8.13 4.74
N THR A 170 -10.58 -8.97 4.30
CA THR A 170 -9.70 -8.67 3.16
C THR A 170 -10.50 -8.50 1.88
N ALA A 171 -11.48 -9.37 1.64
CA ALA A 171 -12.38 -9.26 0.50
C ALA A 171 -13.33 -8.05 0.61
N THR A 172 -13.71 -7.64 1.82
CA THR A 172 -14.48 -6.40 2.05
C THR A 172 -13.66 -5.15 1.72
N ALA A 173 -12.38 -5.12 2.10
CA ALA A 173 -11.46 -4.06 1.69
C ALA A 173 -11.31 -4.02 0.16
N ALA A 174 -11.23 -5.19 -0.49
CA ALA A 174 -11.21 -5.28 -1.95
C ALA A 174 -12.44 -4.68 -2.64
N ILE A 175 -13.63 -4.80 -2.05
CA ILE A 175 -14.84 -4.18 -2.61
C ILE A 175 -14.72 -2.64 -2.61
N ARG A 176 -14.11 -2.08 -1.56
CA ARG A 176 -13.93 -0.63 -1.40
C ARG A 176 -12.75 -0.09 -2.20
N ALA A 177 -11.81 -0.95 -2.57
CA ALA A 177 -10.57 -0.58 -3.27
C ALA A 177 -10.80 0.10 -4.63
N ALA A 178 -11.94 -0.17 -5.28
CA ALA A 178 -12.30 0.46 -6.55
C ALA A 178 -12.57 1.98 -6.42
N ASP A 179 -12.99 2.43 -5.23
CA ASP A 179 -13.29 3.84 -4.96
C ASP A 179 -12.22 4.50 -4.07
N ASP A 180 -11.53 3.71 -3.23
CA ASP A 180 -10.50 4.18 -2.31
C ASP A 180 -9.20 3.36 -2.47
N PRO A 181 -8.16 3.92 -3.12
CA PRO A 181 -6.87 3.25 -3.30
C PRO A 181 -6.19 2.88 -1.97
N ARG A 182 -6.50 3.54 -0.84
CA ARG A 182 -5.99 3.12 0.48
C ARG A 182 -6.53 1.74 0.86
N CYS A 183 -7.78 1.44 0.53
CA CYS A 183 -8.36 0.11 0.77
C CYS A 183 -7.66 -0.98 -0.07
N ALA A 184 -7.04 -0.64 -1.21
CA ALA A 184 -6.25 -1.61 -1.96
C ALA A 184 -4.98 -2.05 -1.20
N ALA A 185 -4.46 -1.22 -0.29
CA ALA A 185 -3.35 -1.57 0.61
C ALA A 185 -3.82 -2.40 1.82
N GLU A 186 -5.05 -2.18 2.31
CA GLU A 186 -5.66 -3.01 3.38
C GLU A 186 -5.82 -4.48 2.97
N ILE A 187 -5.91 -4.77 1.66
CA ILE A 187 -5.90 -6.14 1.13
C ILE A 187 -4.57 -6.84 1.47
N ALA A 188 -3.45 -6.13 1.35
CA ALA A 188 -2.13 -6.67 1.69
C ALA A 188 -2.01 -6.93 3.19
N GLU A 189 -2.49 -5.99 4.02
CA GLU A 189 -2.53 -6.14 5.48
C GLU A 189 -3.33 -7.39 5.90
N GLY A 190 -4.55 -7.54 5.35
CA GLY A 190 -5.43 -8.67 5.66
C GLY A 190 -4.85 -10.02 5.22
N ALA A 191 -4.09 -10.05 4.12
CA ALA A 191 -3.42 -11.24 3.63
C ALA A 191 -2.11 -11.57 4.39
N ALA A 192 -1.36 -10.56 4.83
CA ALA A 192 0.01 -10.68 5.34
C ALA A 192 0.15 -11.61 6.56
N ALA A 193 -0.89 -11.71 7.40
CA ALA A 193 -0.87 -12.62 8.55
C ALA A 193 -0.85 -14.11 8.16
N PHE A 194 -1.28 -14.46 6.95
CA PHE A 194 -1.43 -15.85 6.51
C PHE A 194 -0.63 -16.18 5.25
N VAL A 195 -0.30 -15.18 4.44
CA VAL A 195 0.35 -15.32 3.14
C VAL A 195 1.76 -14.73 3.19
N PRO A 196 2.81 -15.57 3.25
CA PRO A 196 4.18 -15.11 3.10
C PRO A 196 4.36 -14.37 1.78
N GLY A 197 5.05 -13.23 1.81
CA GLY A 197 5.32 -12.43 0.61
C GLY A 197 4.19 -11.48 0.19
N ALA A 198 3.08 -11.38 0.93
CA ALA A 198 2.02 -10.41 0.64
C ALA A 198 2.55 -8.97 0.54
N TRP A 199 3.49 -8.59 1.41
CA TRP A 199 4.14 -7.27 1.35
C TRP A 199 5.02 -7.09 0.10
N SER A 200 5.73 -8.14 -0.35
CA SER A 200 6.48 -8.09 -1.61
C SER A 200 5.53 -7.84 -2.79
N LEU A 201 4.43 -8.59 -2.86
CA LEU A 201 3.43 -8.42 -3.92
C LEU A 201 2.80 -7.02 -3.91
N ALA A 202 2.52 -6.47 -2.73
CA ALA A 202 1.99 -5.12 -2.59
C ALA A 202 2.99 -4.03 -3.04
N VAL A 203 4.28 -4.24 -2.77
CA VAL A 203 5.37 -3.39 -3.29
C VAL A 203 5.44 -3.46 -4.81
N ASP A 204 5.34 -4.65 -5.40
CA ASP A 204 5.34 -4.84 -6.86
C ASP A 204 4.11 -4.17 -7.51
N ILE A 205 2.94 -4.21 -6.85
CA ILE A 205 1.73 -3.51 -7.32
C ILE A 205 1.94 -1.99 -7.33
N LEU A 206 2.55 -1.43 -6.29
CA LEU A 206 2.87 0.00 -6.25
C LEU A 206 3.87 0.38 -7.36
N ASP A 207 4.87 -0.48 -7.61
CA ASP A 207 5.87 -0.28 -8.66
C ASP A 207 5.24 -0.26 -10.06
N ASP A 208 4.38 -1.24 -10.36
CA ASP A 208 3.64 -1.32 -11.62
C ASP A 208 2.73 -0.09 -11.80
N ALA A 209 2.03 0.33 -10.74
CA ALA A 209 1.12 1.49 -10.79
C ALA A 209 1.86 2.81 -11.04
N LEU A 210 3.07 2.95 -10.50
CA LEU A 210 3.97 4.08 -10.80
C LEU A 210 4.40 4.13 -12.27
N GLY A 211 4.36 3.00 -12.98
CA GLY A 211 4.65 2.90 -14.40
C GLY A 211 3.52 3.41 -15.31
N ILE A 212 2.30 3.59 -14.78
CA ILE A 212 1.13 4.05 -15.54
C ILE A 212 1.17 5.57 -15.67
N GLY A 213 1.22 6.08 -16.90
CA GLY A 213 1.22 7.52 -17.19
C GLY A 213 2.50 8.25 -16.78
N ARG A 214 2.38 9.50 -16.32
CA ARG A 214 3.50 10.36 -15.94
C ARG A 214 4.26 9.78 -14.76
N GLN A 215 5.56 9.60 -14.97
CA GLN A 215 6.50 9.25 -13.92
C GLN A 215 7.14 10.51 -13.35
N ALA A 216 7.50 10.47 -12.06
CA ALA A 216 8.25 11.56 -11.44
C ALA A 216 9.55 11.84 -12.21
N PRO A 217 9.95 13.11 -12.33
CA PRO A 217 11.23 13.44 -12.95
C PRO A 217 12.39 12.86 -12.13
N ASP A 218 13.53 12.65 -12.77
CA ASP A 218 14.75 12.24 -12.07
C ASP A 218 15.10 13.25 -10.98
N VAL A 219 14.98 12.84 -9.73
CA VAL A 219 15.42 13.63 -8.57
C VAL A 219 16.91 13.40 -8.39
N ASP A 220 17.71 14.47 -8.32
CA ASP A 220 19.13 14.38 -7.97
C ASP A 220 19.29 13.70 -6.59
N LEU A 221 19.85 12.48 -6.62
CA LEU A 221 20.06 11.64 -5.46
C LEU A 221 20.94 12.31 -4.39
N ILE A 222 21.93 13.09 -4.81
CA ILE A 222 22.85 13.77 -3.88
C ILE A 222 22.10 14.90 -3.17
N ALA A 223 21.33 15.69 -3.91
CA ALA A 223 20.51 16.75 -3.33
C ALA A 223 19.40 16.20 -2.41
N ALA A 224 18.70 15.14 -2.83
CA ALA A 224 17.67 14.50 -2.01
C ALA A 224 18.25 13.95 -0.71
N ARG A 225 19.42 13.30 -0.77
CA ARG A 225 20.15 12.85 0.41
C ARG A 225 20.50 14.01 1.34
N GLY A 226 21.09 15.09 0.80
CA GLY A 226 21.46 16.25 1.61
C GLY A 226 20.28 16.86 2.36
N ARG A 227 19.08 16.86 1.75
CA ARG A 227 17.84 17.33 2.38
C ARG A 227 17.38 16.41 3.53
N LEU A 228 17.40 15.10 3.31
CA LEU A 228 17.04 14.11 4.34
C LEU A 228 18.04 14.16 5.52
N ASP A 229 19.34 14.18 5.24
CA ASP A 229 20.38 14.28 6.26
C ASP A 229 20.24 15.58 7.08
N ALA A 230 19.97 16.71 6.42
CA ALA A 230 19.73 18.00 7.10
C ALA A 230 18.46 17.98 7.98
N ALA A 231 17.36 17.40 7.48
CA ALA A 231 16.12 17.29 8.25
C ALA A 231 16.30 16.42 9.51
N ARG A 232 17.08 15.34 9.42
CA ARG A 232 17.40 14.49 10.56
C ARG A 232 18.29 15.19 11.59
N ALA A 233 19.26 16.00 11.16
CA ALA A 233 20.10 16.77 12.07
C ALA A 233 19.29 17.74 12.95
N VAL A 234 18.22 18.33 12.39
CA VAL A 234 17.27 19.17 13.14
C VAL A 234 16.48 18.37 14.19
N ALA A 235 16.26 17.06 13.99
CA ALA A 235 15.53 16.21 14.94
C ALA A 235 16.32 15.84 16.19
N HIS A 236 17.65 15.92 16.10
CA HIS A 236 18.57 15.56 17.18
C HIS A 236 19.20 16.79 17.87
N ALA A 237 18.81 18.00 17.47
CA ALA A 237 19.23 19.28 18.07
C ALA A 237 18.23 19.73 19.15
#